data_AF-A0A7D7RX25-F1
#
_entry.id   AF-A0A7D7RX25-F1
#
_cell.length_a   1.000
_cell.length_b   1.000
_cell.length_c   1.000
_cell.angle_alpha   90.00
_cell.angle_beta   90.00
_cell.angle_gamma   90.00
#
_symmetry.space_group_name_H-M   'P 1'
#
loop_
_entity.id
_entity.type
_entity.pdbx_description
1 polymer ?
#
loop_
_entity_poly.entity_id
_entity_poly.type
_entity_poly.pdbx_seq_one_letter_code
_entity_poly.pdbx_strand_id
1 'polypeptide(L)'
;MNILETPSIQETISRIFMNETENVTQLEGLERFFEVETQLMHEIHNLEKDRAKETLRELIDMLALHAGKDIIRTVRNYYIILSSVMARKLYEMRVPPKKAFAFNAACVELVDKHMNDSEFMYVADELIEFFTSIISERKQPSFGHQTVNKVVIFINDEVERDLSVEEIAKHFNISTSHLSRIFREHAGITLVEYLNVRRVEESQYYLRHSNKGISEISKQFHFCNQSYFTRIFKKYTSVTPKQFRDSQHIPYFRYTLPNAK
;
A
#
# COMPACT_ATOMS: atom_id res chain seq x y z
N MET A 1 -0.76 57.58 -13.52
CA MET A 1 -0.63 56.60 -12.44
C MET A 1 -1.23 55.30 -12.97
N ASN A 2 -0.44 54.48 -13.67
CA ASN A 2 -0.95 53.24 -14.25
C ASN A 2 -1.00 52.18 -13.15
N ILE A 3 -2.22 51.83 -12.74
CA ILE A 3 -2.48 50.67 -11.90
C ILE A 3 -2.27 49.47 -12.83
N LEU A 4 -1.13 48.80 -12.71
CA LEU A 4 -0.94 47.50 -13.35
C LEU A 4 -1.92 46.53 -12.69
N GLU A 5 -3.01 46.20 -13.36
CA GLU A 5 -3.89 45.11 -12.95
C GLU A 5 -3.06 43.83 -12.86
N THR A 6 -3.02 43.22 -11.67
CA THR A 6 -2.39 41.92 -11.48
C THR A 6 -3.07 40.90 -12.40
N PRO A 7 -2.31 40.15 -13.22
CA PRO A 7 -2.89 39.18 -14.14
C PRO A 7 -3.70 38.13 -13.40
N SER A 8 -4.79 37.68 -14.00
CA SER A 8 -5.59 36.57 -13.48
C SER A 8 -4.77 35.28 -13.38
N ILE A 9 -5.22 34.33 -12.55
CA ILE A 9 -4.58 33.00 -12.44
C ILE A 9 -4.52 32.31 -13.81
N GLN A 10 -5.58 32.45 -14.62
CA GLN A 10 -5.65 31.86 -15.95
C GLN A 10 -4.62 32.47 -16.91
N GLU A 11 -4.48 33.80 -16.92
CA GLU A 11 -3.44 34.46 -17.73
C GLU A 11 -2.03 34.09 -17.27
N THR A 12 -1.85 33.93 -15.95
CA THR A 12 -0.57 33.52 -15.38
C THR A 12 -0.17 32.12 -15.83
N ILE A 13 -1.08 31.14 -15.75
CA ILE A 13 -0.82 29.77 -16.22
C ILE A 13 -0.56 29.73 -17.74
N SER A 14 -1.33 30.47 -18.53
CA SER A 14 -1.11 30.54 -19.99
C SER A 14 0.27 31.11 -20.34
N ARG A 15 0.74 32.14 -19.63
CA ARG A 15 2.09 32.70 -19.81
C ARG A 15 3.17 31.69 -19.44
N ILE A 16 3.01 30.98 -18.32
CA ILE A 16 3.94 29.92 -17.90
C ILE A 16 3.98 28.82 -18.96
N PHE A 17 2.84 28.31 -19.41
CA PHE A 17 2.76 27.26 -20.42
C PHE A 17 3.46 27.63 -21.73
N MET A 18 3.28 28.86 -22.23
CA MET A 18 3.95 29.33 -23.44
C MET A 18 5.47 29.37 -23.27
N ASN A 19 5.95 29.91 -22.14
CA ASN A 19 7.38 29.95 -21.81
C ASN A 19 7.98 28.53 -21.71
N GLU A 20 7.29 27.60 -21.06
CA GLU A 20 7.73 26.19 -20.99
C GLU A 20 7.74 25.53 -22.38
N THR A 21 6.74 25.81 -23.22
CA THR A 21 6.67 25.24 -24.58
C THR A 21 7.85 25.67 -25.45
N GLU A 22 8.27 26.93 -25.36
CA GLU A 22 9.44 27.46 -26.06
C GLU A 22 10.76 26.86 -25.55
N ASN A 23 10.86 26.60 -24.24
CA ASN A 23 12.02 25.94 -23.64
C ASN A 23 12.09 24.45 -24.05
N VAL A 24 10.95 23.78 -24.12
CA VAL A 24 10.83 22.35 -24.42
C VAL A 24 11.02 22.05 -25.90
N THR A 25 10.70 22.97 -26.81
CA THR A 25 10.89 22.77 -28.27
C THR A 25 12.35 22.59 -28.70
N GLN A 26 13.30 22.88 -27.82
CA GLN A 26 14.74 22.71 -28.04
C GLN A 26 15.28 21.36 -27.50
N LEU A 27 14.42 20.54 -26.89
CA LEU A 27 14.80 19.29 -26.21
C LEU A 27 14.47 18.09 -27.11
N GLU A 28 15.49 17.28 -27.43
CA GLU A 28 15.31 16.01 -28.14
C GLU A 28 14.83 14.90 -27.18
N GLY A 29 14.02 13.95 -27.67
CA GLY A 29 13.60 12.79 -26.88
C GLY A 29 12.33 12.96 -26.04
N LEU A 30 11.49 13.96 -26.33
CA LEU A 30 10.22 14.16 -25.61
C LEU A 30 9.25 12.98 -25.77
N GLU A 31 9.14 12.41 -26.97
CA GLU A 31 8.33 11.21 -27.21
C GLU A 31 8.88 10.03 -26.40
N ARG A 32 10.20 9.90 -26.33
CA ARG A 32 10.89 8.87 -25.55
C ARG A 32 10.55 8.95 -24.07
N PHE A 33 10.44 10.15 -23.49
CA PHE A 33 10.02 10.30 -22.09
C PHE A 33 8.67 9.62 -21.82
N PHE A 34 7.67 9.89 -22.65
CA PHE A 34 6.32 9.31 -22.48
C PHE A 34 6.30 7.81 -22.78
N GLU A 35 7.13 7.31 -23.70
CA GLU A 35 7.29 5.88 -23.94
C GLU A 35 7.84 5.15 -22.71
N VAL A 36 8.90 5.68 -22.12
CA VAL A 36 9.55 5.09 -20.93
C VAL A 36 8.64 5.22 -19.71
N GLU A 37 7.89 6.32 -19.58
CA GLU A 37 6.86 6.44 -18.54
C GLU A 37 5.78 5.36 -18.71
N THR A 38 5.31 5.15 -19.94
CA THR A 38 4.33 4.08 -20.23
C THR A 38 4.89 2.69 -19.91
N GLN A 39 6.18 2.46 -20.21
CA GLN A 39 6.88 1.23 -19.86
C GLN A 39 6.95 1.03 -18.34
N LEU A 40 7.33 2.06 -17.59
CA LEU A 40 7.36 2.00 -16.12
C LEU A 40 6.00 1.61 -15.56
N MET A 41 4.92 2.20 -16.07
CA MET A 41 3.56 1.86 -15.63
C MET A 41 3.21 0.40 -15.94
N HIS A 42 3.65 -0.13 -17.08
CA HIS A 42 3.45 -1.53 -17.45
C HIS A 42 4.22 -2.49 -16.52
N GLU A 43 5.47 -2.17 -16.20
CA GLU A 43 6.32 -2.98 -15.32
C GLU A 43 5.80 -2.96 -13.88
N ILE A 44 5.36 -1.80 -13.38
CA ILE A 44 4.64 -1.65 -12.11
C ILE A 44 3.36 -2.50 -12.12
N HIS A 45 2.63 -2.51 -13.25
CA HIS A 45 1.41 -3.31 -13.37
C HIS A 45 1.68 -4.80 -13.28
N ASN A 46 2.76 -5.26 -13.90
CA ASN A 46 3.15 -6.67 -13.96
C ASN A 46 4.01 -7.13 -12.78
N LEU A 47 4.30 -6.24 -11.82
CA LEU A 47 5.13 -6.50 -10.62
C LEU A 47 6.58 -6.84 -10.97
N GLU A 48 7.08 -6.26 -12.05
CA GLU A 48 8.42 -6.48 -12.56
C GLU A 48 9.40 -5.52 -11.89
N LYS A 49 9.54 -5.66 -10.57
CA LYS A 49 10.27 -4.75 -9.68
C LYS A 49 11.63 -4.32 -10.21
N ASP A 50 12.48 -5.26 -10.62
CA ASP A 50 13.86 -4.95 -11.01
C ASP A 50 13.90 -4.13 -12.31
N ARG A 51 13.05 -4.49 -13.28
CA ARG A 51 12.86 -3.69 -14.50
C ARG A 51 12.29 -2.31 -14.20
N ALA A 52 11.26 -2.23 -13.36
CA ALA A 52 10.65 -0.96 -12.96
C ALA A 52 11.67 -0.01 -12.32
N LYS A 53 12.62 -0.53 -11.53
CA LYS A 53 13.71 0.28 -10.96
C LYS A 53 14.65 0.81 -12.04
N GLU A 54 15.04 -0.02 -13.00
CA GLU A 54 15.90 0.39 -14.12
C GLU A 54 15.21 1.47 -14.96
N THR A 55 13.94 1.25 -15.33
CA THR A 55 13.13 2.19 -16.12
C THR A 55 12.90 3.50 -15.37
N LEU A 56 12.66 3.46 -14.05
CA LEU A 56 12.54 4.67 -13.23
C LEU A 56 13.84 5.47 -13.20
N ARG A 57 15.00 4.81 -13.15
CA ARG A 57 16.32 5.48 -13.24
C ARG A 57 16.50 6.16 -14.59
N GLU A 58 16.13 5.50 -15.69
CA GLU A 58 16.15 6.11 -17.03
C GLU A 58 15.28 7.38 -17.08
N LEU A 59 14.08 7.35 -16.49
CA LEU A 59 13.19 8.52 -16.39
C LEU A 59 13.79 9.65 -15.57
N ILE A 60 14.42 9.33 -14.44
CA ILE A 60 15.09 10.33 -13.61
C ILE A 60 16.25 10.97 -14.37
N ASP A 61 17.05 10.18 -15.08
CA ASP A 61 18.16 10.70 -15.89
C ASP A 61 17.64 11.63 -17.00
N MET A 62 16.54 11.26 -17.66
CA MET A 62 15.87 12.15 -18.61
C MET A 62 15.41 13.45 -17.94
N LEU A 63 14.71 13.38 -16.79
CA LEU A 63 14.29 14.59 -16.06
C LEU A 63 15.48 15.45 -15.61
N ALA A 64 16.58 14.82 -15.20
CA ALA A 64 17.80 15.47 -14.77
C ALA A 64 18.46 16.28 -15.89
N LEU A 65 18.48 15.74 -17.12
CA LEU A 65 19.03 16.42 -18.29
C LEU A 65 18.27 17.71 -18.63
N HIS A 66 16.96 17.74 -18.35
CA HIS A 66 16.08 18.85 -18.75
C HIS A 66 15.87 19.88 -17.62
N ALA A 67 15.98 19.46 -16.36
CA ALA A 67 15.64 20.29 -15.21
C ALA A 67 16.72 21.31 -14.80
N GLY A 68 17.95 21.18 -15.29
CA GLY A 68 19.05 22.10 -14.98
C GLY A 68 19.25 22.30 -13.46
N LYS A 69 19.09 23.54 -12.98
CA LYS A 69 19.26 23.89 -11.54
C LYS A 69 18.11 23.42 -10.66
N ASP A 70 16.95 23.11 -11.23
CA ASP A 70 15.74 22.72 -10.51
C ASP A 70 15.56 21.20 -10.43
N ILE A 71 16.59 20.41 -10.77
CA ILE A 71 16.58 18.94 -10.79
C ILE A 71 15.93 18.31 -9.56
N ILE A 72 16.32 18.72 -8.36
CA ILE A 72 15.81 18.17 -7.10
C ILE A 72 14.30 18.39 -7.01
N ARG A 73 13.82 19.59 -7.36
CA ARG A 73 12.40 19.93 -7.35
C ARG A 73 11.63 19.13 -8.39
N THR A 74 12.17 19.00 -9.60
CA THR A 74 11.54 18.26 -10.69
C THR A 74 11.38 16.78 -10.35
N VAL A 75 12.44 16.12 -9.89
CA VAL A 75 12.40 14.70 -9.49
C VAL A 75 11.48 14.50 -8.28
N ARG A 76 11.48 15.42 -7.31
CA ARG A 76 10.56 15.39 -6.17
C ARG A 76 9.11 15.37 -6.61
N ASN A 77 8.74 16.29 -7.49
CA ASN A 77 7.38 16.37 -8.02
C ASN A 77 7.01 15.09 -8.77
N TYR A 78 7.95 14.52 -9.54
CA TYR A 78 7.71 13.28 -10.25
C TYR A 78 7.43 12.11 -9.30
N TYR A 79 8.20 11.97 -8.21
CA TYR A 79 7.96 10.92 -7.21
C TYR A 79 6.61 11.05 -6.50
N ILE A 80 6.14 12.28 -6.24
CA ILE A 80 4.80 12.53 -5.68
C ILE A 80 3.70 12.10 -6.66
N ILE A 81 3.89 12.34 -7.96
CA ILE A 81 2.96 11.88 -8.99
C ILE A 81 2.99 10.35 -9.07
N LEU A 82 4.18 9.76 -9.09
CA LEU A 82 4.38 8.31 -9.14
C LEU A 82 3.72 7.61 -7.94
N SER A 83 3.84 8.15 -6.73
CA SER A 83 3.19 7.59 -5.54
C SER A 83 1.66 7.57 -5.68
N SER A 84 1.09 8.60 -6.31
CA SER A 84 -0.34 8.70 -6.57
C SER A 84 -0.80 7.69 -7.61
N VAL A 85 0.00 7.46 -8.65
CA VAL A 85 -0.28 6.44 -9.67
C VAL A 85 -0.19 5.03 -9.09
N MET A 86 0.87 4.75 -8.32
CA MET A 86 1.03 3.48 -7.60
C MET A 86 -0.15 3.24 -6.64
N ALA A 87 -0.59 4.26 -5.88
CA ALA A 87 -1.75 4.14 -5.00
C ALA A 87 -3.05 3.82 -5.75
N ARG A 88 -3.27 4.43 -6.92
CA ARG A 88 -4.41 4.11 -7.79
C ARG A 88 -4.32 2.68 -8.29
N LYS A 89 -3.12 2.24 -8.69
CA LYS A 89 -2.89 0.86 -9.12
C LYS A 89 -3.16 -0.13 -7.98
N LEU A 90 -2.73 0.17 -6.75
CA LEU A 90 -3.07 -0.61 -5.56
C LEU A 90 -4.59 -0.77 -5.42
N TYR A 91 -5.34 0.32 -5.54
CA TYR A 91 -6.80 0.29 -5.47
C TYR A 91 -7.42 -0.58 -6.58
N GLU A 92 -6.94 -0.49 -7.83
CA GLU A 92 -7.36 -1.34 -8.95
C GLU A 92 -7.08 -2.83 -8.68
N MET A 93 -5.96 -3.14 -8.02
CA MET A 93 -5.60 -4.49 -7.54
C MET A 93 -6.37 -4.91 -6.28
N ARG A 94 -7.48 -4.22 -5.98
CA ARG A 94 -8.37 -4.49 -4.84
C ARG A 94 -7.72 -4.28 -3.48
N VAL A 95 -6.67 -3.47 -3.39
CA VAL A 95 -6.17 -3.01 -2.09
C VAL A 95 -7.22 -2.12 -1.43
N PRO A 96 -7.54 -2.31 -0.13
CA PRO A 96 -8.50 -1.49 0.60
C PRO A 96 -8.16 -0.01 0.40
N PRO A 97 -9.16 0.84 0.15
CA PRO A 97 -8.93 2.27 -0.04
C PRO A 97 -8.06 2.87 1.06
N LYS A 98 -8.32 2.53 2.32
CA LYS A 98 -7.52 2.98 3.48
C LYS A 98 -6.03 2.65 3.32
N LYS A 99 -5.68 1.43 2.88
CA LYS A 99 -4.28 1.01 2.68
C LYS A 99 -3.66 1.70 1.46
N ALA A 100 -4.41 1.86 0.36
CA ALA A 100 -3.95 2.59 -0.82
C ALA A 100 -3.69 4.09 -0.52
N PHE A 101 -4.60 4.74 0.22
CA PHE A 101 -4.43 6.12 0.68
C PHE A 101 -3.25 6.26 1.65
N ALA A 102 -3.12 5.34 2.61
CA ALA A 102 -2.00 5.33 3.56
C ALA A 102 -0.65 5.13 2.84
N PHE A 103 -0.60 4.27 1.82
CA PHE A 103 0.57 4.11 0.96
C PHE A 103 0.95 5.43 0.31
N ASN A 104 0.01 6.13 -0.34
CA ASN A 104 0.30 7.41 -0.98
C ASN A 104 0.85 8.43 0.03
N ALA A 105 0.18 8.58 1.17
CA ALA A 105 0.59 9.52 2.22
C ALA A 105 1.99 9.20 2.77
N ALA A 106 2.29 7.91 2.98
CA ALA A 106 3.61 7.48 3.45
C ALA A 106 4.72 7.76 2.42
N CYS A 107 4.45 7.51 1.13
CA CYS A 107 5.38 7.81 0.05
C CYS A 107 5.64 9.31 -0.10
N VAL A 108 4.60 10.15 -0.03
CA VAL A 108 4.75 11.62 -0.09
C VAL A 108 5.58 12.12 1.09
N GLU A 109 5.29 11.64 2.31
CA GLU A 109 6.07 12.00 3.51
C GLU A 109 7.54 11.55 3.42
N LEU A 110 7.80 10.37 2.84
CA LEU A 110 9.15 9.86 2.58
C LEU A 110 9.89 10.80 1.61
N VAL A 111 9.25 11.14 0.49
CA VAL A 111 9.78 12.04 -0.54
C VAL A 111 10.09 13.42 0.07
N ASP A 112 9.17 13.99 0.86
CA ASP A 112 9.37 15.31 1.47
C ASP A 112 10.50 15.33 2.51
N LYS A 113 10.73 14.22 3.23
CA LYS A 113 11.80 14.12 4.23
C LYS A 113 13.19 13.91 3.63
N HIS A 114 13.28 13.14 2.54
CA HIS A 114 14.57 12.66 2.01
C HIS A 114 15.04 13.37 0.74
N MET A 115 14.19 14.13 0.04
CA MET A 115 14.54 14.79 -1.22
C MET A 115 15.27 16.14 -1.05
N ASN A 116 16.09 16.27 0.01
CA ASN A 116 16.85 17.49 0.29
C ASN A 116 18.31 17.38 -0.16
N ASP A 117 18.81 16.16 -0.42
CA ASP A 117 20.19 15.81 -0.75
C ASP A 117 20.29 14.82 -1.94
N SER A 118 21.46 14.22 -2.19
CA SER A 118 21.75 13.25 -3.27
C SER A 118 21.05 11.87 -3.13
N GLU A 119 20.04 11.76 -2.28
CA GLU A 119 19.36 10.49 -1.93
C GLU A 119 18.22 10.11 -2.91
N PHE A 120 18.01 10.86 -3.99
CA PHE A 120 16.88 10.64 -4.89
C PHE A 120 16.83 9.21 -5.48
N MET A 121 17.98 8.60 -5.80
CA MET A 121 18.03 7.22 -6.29
C MET A 121 17.61 6.20 -5.24
N TYR A 122 17.95 6.46 -3.98
CA TYR A 122 17.52 5.61 -2.87
C TYR A 122 16.01 5.69 -2.67
N VAL A 123 15.44 6.90 -2.71
CA VAL A 123 13.98 7.10 -2.60
C VAL A 123 13.23 6.40 -3.74
N ALA A 124 13.72 6.46 -4.98
CA ALA A 124 13.13 5.74 -6.11
C ALA A 124 13.01 4.23 -5.86
N ASP A 125 14.11 3.62 -5.42
CA ASP A 125 14.15 2.20 -5.09
C ASP A 125 13.15 1.87 -3.99
N GLU A 126 13.12 2.65 -2.90
CA GLU A 126 12.22 2.43 -1.76
C GLU A 126 10.73 2.56 -2.14
N LEU A 127 10.37 3.47 -3.05
CA LEU A 127 8.99 3.58 -3.53
C LEU A 127 8.52 2.30 -4.23
N ILE A 128 9.35 1.73 -5.12
CA ILE A 128 9.04 0.50 -5.84
C ILE A 128 9.06 -0.71 -4.89
N GLU A 129 10.01 -0.78 -3.97
CA GLU A 129 10.09 -1.82 -2.94
C GLU A 129 8.83 -1.84 -2.08
N PHE A 130 8.45 -0.67 -1.56
CA PHE A 130 7.28 -0.55 -0.71
C PHE A 130 6.00 -0.91 -1.48
N PHE A 131 5.83 -0.43 -2.72
CA PHE A 131 4.71 -0.82 -3.57
C PHE A 131 4.65 -2.35 -3.76
N THR A 132 5.78 -2.96 -4.11
CA THR A 132 5.87 -4.41 -4.35
C THR A 132 5.61 -5.22 -3.09
N SER A 133 6.01 -4.71 -1.91
CA SER A 133 5.76 -5.35 -0.62
C SER A 133 4.27 -5.46 -0.29
N ILE A 134 3.50 -4.39 -0.55
CA ILE A 134 2.04 -4.35 -0.32
C ILE A 134 1.33 -5.41 -1.19
N ILE A 135 1.89 -5.70 -2.36
CA ILE A 135 1.31 -6.64 -3.33
C ILE A 135 1.77 -8.07 -3.07
N SER A 136 3.05 -8.26 -2.72
CA SER A 136 3.61 -9.58 -2.39
C SER A 136 2.95 -10.19 -1.15
N GLU A 137 2.54 -9.34 -0.19
CA GLU A 137 1.69 -9.77 0.94
C GLU A 137 0.31 -10.29 0.52
N ARG A 138 -0.10 -10.10 -0.75
CA ARG A 138 -1.36 -10.59 -1.34
C ARG A 138 -1.18 -11.80 -2.25
N LYS A 139 -0.14 -12.64 -2.13
CA LYS A 139 -0.27 -14.01 -2.66
C LYS A 139 -1.45 -14.69 -1.96
N GLN A 140 -2.63 -14.53 -2.56
CA GLN A 140 -3.90 -14.87 -1.95
C GLN A 140 -4.00 -16.39 -1.99
N PRO A 141 -4.17 -17.04 -0.84
CA PRO A 141 -4.34 -18.48 -0.80
C PRO A 141 -5.53 -18.87 -1.67
N SER A 142 -5.30 -19.75 -2.65
CA SER A 142 -6.33 -20.19 -3.58
C SER A 142 -6.92 -21.51 -3.10
N PHE A 143 -8.22 -21.50 -2.86
CA PHE A 143 -9.01 -22.68 -2.54
C PHE A 143 -9.75 -23.16 -3.78
N GLY A 144 -10.09 -24.45 -3.80
CA GLY A 144 -10.95 -25.04 -4.84
C GLY A 144 -12.40 -24.53 -4.84
N HIS A 145 -12.72 -23.49 -4.07
CA HIS A 145 -14.08 -22.97 -3.91
C HIS A 145 -14.10 -21.44 -4.00
N GLN A 146 -14.77 -20.91 -5.03
CA GLN A 146 -14.77 -19.49 -5.35
C GLN A 146 -15.31 -18.62 -4.21
N THR A 147 -16.37 -19.03 -3.52
CA THR A 147 -16.90 -18.28 -2.37
C THR A 147 -15.91 -18.19 -1.22
N VAL A 148 -15.13 -19.25 -0.98
CA VAL A 148 -14.13 -19.26 0.11
C VAL A 148 -12.99 -18.30 -0.24
N ASN A 149 -12.54 -18.29 -1.50
CA ASN A 149 -11.56 -17.30 -1.98
C ASN A 149 -12.07 -15.88 -1.77
N LYS A 150 -13.32 -15.59 -2.15
CA LYS A 150 -13.92 -14.27 -1.96
C LYS A 150 -14.05 -13.87 -0.49
N VAL A 151 -14.43 -14.81 0.38
CA VAL A 151 -14.53 -14.58 1.84
C VAL A 151 -13.16 -14.28 2.43
N VAL A 152 -12.12 -15.02 2.04
CA VAL A 152 -10.75 -14.79 2.48
C VAL A 152 -10.25 -13.41 2.07
N ILE A 153 -10.47 -13.02 0.81
CA ILE A 153 -10.15 -11.68 0.29
C ILE A 153 -10.87 -10.62 1.14
N PHE A 154 -12.18 -10.76 1.30
CA PHE A 154 -13.01 -9.82 2.06
C PHE A 154 -12.54 -9.66 3.50
N ILE A 155 -12.22 -10.75 4.19
CA ILE A 155 -11.70 -10.69 5.56
C ILE A 155 -10.34 -10.01 5.60
N ASN A 156 -9.43 -10.32 4.67
CA ASN A 156 -8.10 -9.70 4.65
C ASN A 156 -8.16 -8.19 4.42
N ASP A 157 -9.14 -7.73 3.67
CA ASP A 157 -9.36 -6.34 3.33
C ASP A 157 -10.09 -5.56 4.44
N GLU A 158 -10.95 -6.24 5.22
CA GLU A 158 -11.85 -5.62 6.21
C GLU A 158 -11.60 -6.07 7.66
N VAL A 159 -10.48 -6.72 7.96
CA VAL A 159 -10.13 -7.30 9.29
C VAL A 159 -10.14 -6.31 10.46
N GLU A 160 -9.92 -5.02 10.18
CA GLU A 160 -10.01 -3.94 11.18
C GLU A 160 -11.46 -3.51 11.49
N ARG A 161 -12.47 -4.01 10.77
CA ARG A 161 -13.87 -3.77 11.11
C ARG A 161 -14.38 -4.83 12.08
N ASP A 162 -15.48 -4.51 12.74
CA ASP A 162 -16.23 -5.50 13.51
C ASP A 162 -16.87 -6.47 12.52
N LEU A 163 -16.18 -7.58 12.27
CA LEU A 163 -16.64 -8.64 11.39
C LEU A 163 -17.07 -9.83 12.23
N SER A 164 -18.37 -10.09 12.24
CA SER A 164 -18.99 -11.34 12.69
C SER A 164 -19.21 -12.32 11.54
N VAL A 165 -19.42 -13.59 11.86
CA VAL A 165 -19.78 -14.62 10.87
C VAL A 165 -21.10 -14.25 10.19
N GLU A 166 -22.03 -13.68 10.96
CA GLU A 166 -23.33 -13.18 10.53
C GLU A 166 -23.19 -12.07 9.49
N GLU A 167 -22.32 -11.10 9.71
CA GLU A 167 -22.08 -10.00 8.77
C GLU A 167 -21.45 -10.48 7.46
N ILE A 168 -20.49 -11.40 7.55
CA ILE A 168 -19.86 -11.98 6.35
C ILE A 168 -20.90 -12.78 5.56
N ALA A 169 -21.68 -13.63 6.24
CA ALA A 169 -22.74 -14.41 5.60
C ALA A 169 -23.78 -13.51 4.89
N LYS A 170 -24.18 -12.42 5.56
CA LYS A 170 -25.06 -11.40 4.99
C LYS A 170 -24.44 -10.71 3.77
N HIS A 171 -23.16 -10.34 3.81
CA HIS A 171 -22.48 -9.70 2.68
C HIS A 171 -22.47 -10.59 1.42
N PHE A 172 -22.30 -11.90 1.60
CA PHE A 172 -22.27 -12.87 0.50
C PHE A 172 -23.64 -13.47 0.16
N ASN A 173 -24.73 -13.00 0.78
CA ASN A 173 -26.10 -13.54 0.60
C ASN A 173 -26.19 -15.06 0.81
N ILE A 174 -25.53 -15.59 1.83
CA ILE A 174 -25.56 -17.01 2.21
C ILE A 174 -25.91 -17.19 3.69
N SER A 175 -26.36 -18.37 4.09
CA SER A 175 -26.60 -18.66 5.51
C SER A 175 -25.29 -18.83 6.27
N THR A 176 -25.28 -18.44 7.55
CA THR A 176 -24.12 -18.60 8.45
C THR A 176 -23.65 -20.04 8.56
N SER A 177 -24.61 -20.98 8.62
CA SER A 177 -24.35 -22.43 8.63
C SER A 177 -23.67 -22.89 7.34
N HIS A 178 -24.18 -22.46 6.18
CA HIS A 178 -23.57 -22.80 4.90
C HIS A 178 -22.15 -22.24 4.78
N LEU A 179 -21.96 -20.96 5.12
CA LEU A 179 -20.65 -20.31 5.11
C LEU A 179 -19.65 -21.03 6.03
N SER A 180 -20.04 -21.32 7.28
CA SER A 180 -19.18 -22.00 8.25
C SER A 180 -18.77 -23.39 7.76
N ARG A 181 -19.70 -24.12 7.14
CA ARG A 181 -19.45 -25.45 6.57
C ARG A 181 -18.43 -25.37 5.42
N ILE A 182 -18.72 -24.60 4.37
CA ILE A 182 -17.86 -24.53 3.18
C ILE A 182 -16.48 -23.95 3.51
N PHE A 183 -16.42 -22.96 4.43
CA PHE A 183 -15.15 -22.37 4.83
C PHE A 183 -14.28 -23.42 5.55
N ARG A 184 -14.83 -24.16 6.51
CA ARG A 184 -14.07 -25.21 7.21
C ARG A 184 -13.64 -26.33 6.28
N GLU A 185 -14.53 -26.76 5.39
CA GLU A 185 -14.26 -27.80 4.40
C GLU A 185 -13.09 -27.44 3.48
N HIS A 186 -13.08 -26.21 2.96
CA HIS A 186 -12.06 -25.80 1.99
C HIS A 186 -10.83 -25.16 2.61
N ALA A 187 -10.94 -24.44 3.73
CA ALA A 187 -9.82 -23.72 4.35
C ALA A 187 -9.11 -24.53 5.45
N GLY A 188 -9.74 -25.60 5.97
CA GLY A 188 -9.18 -26.49 6.99
C GLY A 188 -9.31 -25.96 8.43
N ILE A 189 -9.80 -24.74 8.63
CA ILE A 189 -10.07 -24.12 9.92
C ILE A 189 -11.43 -23.44 9.95
N THR A 190 -11.95 -23.15 11.13
CA THR A 190 -13.21 -22.40 11.23
C THR A 190 -13.04 -20.94 10.81
N LEU A 191 -14.12 -20.32 10.35
CA LEU A 191 -14.12 -18.89 9.99
C LEU A 191 -13.76 -17.98 11.17
N VAL A 192 -14.22 -18.34 12.38
CA VAL A 192 -13.91 -17.61 13.62
C VAL A 192 -12.42 -17.73 13.96
N GLU A 193 -11.81 -18.90 13.78
CA GLU A 193 -10.37 -19.06 13.97
C GLU A 193 -9.59 -18.21 12.97
N TYR A 194 -10.03 -18.19 11.71
CA TYR A 194 -9.40 -17.38 10.68
C TYR A 194 -9.45 -15.87 11.01
N LEU A 195 -10.62 -15.35 11.40
CA LEU A 195 -10.76 -13.96 11.84
C LEU A 195 -9.79 -13.62 12.98
N ASN A 196 -9.71 -14.49 14.00
CA ASN A 196 -8.81 -14.28 15.14
C ASN A 196 -7.33 -14.29 14.72
N VAL A 197 -6.94 -15.21 13.84
CA VAL A 197 -5.58 -15.26 13.30
C VAL A 197 -5.24 -13.98 12.53
N ARG A 198 -6.11 -13.56 11.61
CA ARG A 198 -5.89 -12.35 10.80
C ARG A 198 -5.77 -11.10 11.66
N ARG A 199 -6.62 -10.98 12.69
CA ARG A 199 -6.53 -9.89 13.68
C ARG A 199 -5.20 -9.92 14.45
N VAL A 200 -4.71 -11.10 14.82
CA VAL A 200 -3.38 -11.24 15.44
C VAL A 200 -2.28 -10.80 14.49
N GLU A 201 -2.29 -11.27 13.25
CA GLU A 201 -1.27 -10.93 12.25
C GLU A 201 -1.14 -9.41 12.05
N GLU A 202 -2.26 -8.72 11.79
CA GLU A 202 -2.26 -7.27 11.57
C GLU A 202 -1.92 -6.49 12.84
N SER A 203 -2.34 -6.97 14.02
CA SER A 203 -2.05 -6.29 15.30
C SER A 203 -0.55 -6.19 15.61
N GLN A 204 0.28 -7.08 15.06
CA GLN A 204 1.73 -7.05 15.26
C GLN A 204 2.35 -5.73 14.76
N TYR A 205 1.88 -5.20 13.63
CA TYR A 205 2.38 -3.95 13.08
C TYR A 205 2.14 -2.78 14.05
N TYR A 206 0.94 -2.70 14.62
CA TYR A 206 0.60 -1.69 15.63
C TYR A 206 1.37 -1.88 16.93
N LEU A 207 1.65 -3.13 17.32
CA LEU A 207 2.48 -3.40 18.50
C LEU A 207 3.92 -2.91 18.33
N ARG A 208 4.45 -2.97 17.10
CA ARG A 208 5.82 -2.60 16.72
C ARG A 208 6.02 -1.12 16.43
N HIS A 209 5.07 -0.50 15.73
CA HIS A 209 5.26 0.81 15.10
C HIS A 209 4.37 1.90 15.69
N SER A 210 3.63 1.62 16.77
CA SER A 210 2.79 2.63 17.44
C SER A 210 2.95 2.61 18.95
N ASN A 211 2.66 3.76 19.58
CA ASN A 211 2.67 3.92 21.04
C ASN A 211 1.32 3.53 21.70
N LYS A 212 0.39 2.93 20.95
CA LYS A 212 -0.94 2.57 21.46
C LYS A 212 -0.86 1.56 22.60
N GLY A 213 -1.74 1.68 23.59
CA GLY A 213 -1.84 0.69 24.67
C GLY A 213 -2.31 -0.67 24.13
N ILE A 214 -1.89 -1.78 24.77
CA ILE A 214 -2.33 -3.14 24.36
C ILE A 214 -3.87 -3.26 24.43
N SER A 215 -4.51 -2.62 25.41
CA SER A 215 -5.97 -2.52 25.52
C SER A 215 -6.61 -1.80 24.33
N GLU A 216 -5.96 -0.73 23.85
CA GLU A 216 -6.45 0.05 22.71
C GLU A 216 -6.35 -0.77 21.41
N ILE A 217 -5.22 -1.43 21.19
CA ILE A 217 -5.03 -2.33 20.04
C ILE A 217 -6.04 -3.48 20.08
N SER A 218 -6.25 -4.08 21.26
CA SER A 218 -7.28 -5.11 21.44
C SER A 218 -8.68 -4.64 21.01
N LYS A 219 -9.05 -3.40 21.36
CA LYS A 219 -10.33 -2.80 20.95
C LYS A 219 -10.37 -2.49 19.46
N GLN A 220 -9.28 -1.97 18.90
CA GLN A 220 -9.16 -1.66 17.47
C GLN A 220 -9.37 -2.91 16.60
N PHE A 221 -8.92 -4.08 17.06
CA PHE A 221 -9.13 -5.35 16.36
C PHE A 221 -10.35 -6.14 16.87
N HIS A 222 -11.30 -5.47 17.52
CA HIS A 222 -12.60 -6.03 17.92
C HIS A 222 -12.48 -7.32 18.76
N PHE A 223 -11.47 -7.42 19.62
CA PHE A 223 -11.44 -8.43 20.67
C PHE A 223 -12.29 -7.96 21.85
N CYS A 224 -13.07 -8.87 22.44
CA CYS A 224 -13.97 -8.55 23.54
C CYS A 224 -13.28 -7.94 24.78
N ASN A 225 -12.02 -8.30 25.02
CA ASN A 225 -11.16 -7.70 26.04
C ASN A 225 -9.68 -8.02 25.81
N GLN A 226 -8.80 -7.27 26.50
CA GLN A 226 -7.36 -7.41 26.43
C GLN A 226 -6.86 -8.81 26.85
N SER A 227 -7.49 -9.44 27.84
CA SER A 227 -7.10 -10.77 28.33
C SER A 227 -7.33 -11.84 27.27
N TYR A 228 -8.48 -11.78 26.58
CA TYR A 228 -8.80 -12.65 25.46
C TYR A 228 -7.84 -12.42 24.29
N PHE A 229 -7.60 -11.16 23.92
CA PHE A 229 -6.59 -10.82 22.90
C PHE A 229 -5.22 -11.40 23.25
N THR A 230 -4.74 -11.20 24.48
CA THR A 230 -3.44 -11.71 24.95
C THR A 230 -3.36 -13.23 24.85
N ARG A 231 -4.44 -13.95 25.22
CA ARG A 231 -4.52 -15.40 25.12
C ARG A 231 -4.47 -15.88 23.66
N ILE A 232 -5.24 -15.24 22.77
CA ILE A 232 -5.30 -15.59 21.35
C ILE A 232 -3.97 -15.26 20.65
N PHE A 233 -3.39 -14.09 20.93
CA PHE A 233 -2.10 -13.70 20.42
C PHE A 233 -1.04 -14.73 20.82
N LYS A 234 -0.94 -15.07 22.11
CA LYS A 234 0.01 -16.08 22.60
C LYS A 234 -0.25 -17.47 22.02
N LYS A 235 -1.51 -17.86 21.79
CA LYS A 235 -1.86 -19.13 21.14
C LYS A 235 -1.20 -19.26 19.76
N TYR A 236 -1.18 -18.18 18.97
CA TYR A 236 -0.66 -18.20 17.60
C TYR A 236 0.81 -17.83 17.50
N THR A 237 1.29 -16.87 18.28
CA THR A 237 2.67 -16.34 18.18
C THR A 237 3.63 -16.94 19.20
N SER A 238 3.15 -17.78 20.12
CA SER A 238 3.90 -18.34 21.27
C SER A 238 4.40 -17.31 22.30
N VAL A 239 4.22 -16.01 22.07
CA VAL A 239 4.64 -14.91 22.96
C VAL A 239 3.46 -14.00 23.29
N THR A 240 3.54 -13.23 24.37
CA THR A 240 2.50 -12.23 24.68
C THR A 240 2.66 -10.97 23.81
N PRO A 241 1.59 -10.17 23.61
CA PRO A 241 1.69 -8.88 22.90
C PRO A 241 2.75 -7.95 23.48
N LYS A 242 2.91 -7.96 24.81
CA LYS A 242 3.93 -7.17 25.51
C LYS A 242 5.34 -7.65 25.17
N GLN A 243 5.60 -8.95 25.28
CA GLN A 243 6.90 -9.53 24.90
C GLN A 243 7.24 -9.25 23.43
N PHE A 244 6.26 -9.34 22.53
CA PHE A 244 6.44 -9.02 21.12
C PHE A 244 6.85 -7.54 20.91
N ARG A 245 6.19 -6.61 21.59
CA ARG A 245 6.50 -5.17 21.56
C ARG A 245 7.90 -4.88 22.10
N ASP A 246 8.24 -5.47 23.24
CA ASP A 246 9.47 -5.16 23.98
C ASP A 246 10.74 -5.71 23.30
N SER A 247 10.61 -6.60 22.31
CA SER A 247 11.75 -7.23 21.62
C SER A 247 11.71 -7.07 20.10
N GLN A 248 12.64 -6.30 19.53
CA GLN A 248 12.80 -6.09 18.08
C GLN A 248 13.25 -7.35 17.30
N HIS A 249 13.73 -8.37 18.00
CA HIS A 249 14.23 -9.60 17.38
C HIS A 249 13.16 -10.67 17.13
N ILE A 250 11.97 -10.53 17.72
CA ILE A 250 10.88 -11.49 17.47
C ILE A 250 10.35 -11.25 16.03
N PRO A 251 10.39 -12.27 15.14
CA PRO A 251 9.90 -12.12 13.78
C PRO A 251 8.38 -11.99 13.77
N TYR A 252 7.85 -11.32 12.76
CA TYR A 252 6.40 -11.29 12.51
C TYR A 252 5.88 -12.70 12.28
N PHE A 253 4.89 -13.10 13.07
CA PHE A 253 4.10 -14.29 12.83
C PHE A 253 3.28 -14.11 11.55
N ARG A 254 3.30 -15.14 10.69
CA ARG A 254 2.43 -15.24 9.53
C ARG A 254 1.75 -16.60 9.56
N TYR A 255 0.46 -16.62 9.26
CA TYR A 255 -0.32 -17.85 9.24
C TYR A 255 -0.55 -18.33 7.82
N THR A 256 -0.22 -19.59 7.59
CA THR A 256 -0.52 -20.28 6.33
C THR A 256 -1.80 -21.10 6.51
N LEU A 257 -2.79 -20.84 5.66
CA LEU A 257 -4.03 -21.61 5.65
C LEU A 257 -3.73 -23.06 5.24
N PRO A 258 -4.14 -24.09 6.02
CA PRO A 258 -3.75 -25.48 5.80
C PRO A 258 -4.04 -26.03 4.39
N ASN A 259 -5.15 -25.58 3.80
CA ASN A 259 -5.65 -26.10 2.53
C ASN A 259 -5.46 -25.10 1.37
N ALA A 260 -4.66 -24.05 1.57
CA ALA A 260 -4.31 -23.11 0.50
C ALA A 260 -3.44 -23.80 -0.55
N LYS A 261 -3.77 -23.62 -1.83
CA LYS A 261 -2.94 -24.00 -2.97
C LYS A 261 -2.08 -22.85 -3.44
#